data_AF-A0A091S3H4-F1
#
_entry.id   AF-A0A091S3H4-F1
#
_cell.length_a   1.000
_cell.length_b   1.000
_cell.length_c   1.000
_cell.angle_alpha   90.00
_cell.angle_beta   90.00
_cell.angle_gamma   90.00
#
_symmetry.space_group_name_H-M   'P 1'
#
loop_
_entity.id
_entity.type
_entity.pdbx_description
1 polymer ?
#
loop_
_entity_poly.entity_id
_entity_poly.type
_entity_poly.pdbx_seq_one_letter_code
_entity_poly.pdbx_strand_id
1 'polypeptide(L)'
;QMVNVYRAHQHSCFLYLGSILVDEYGMEEGCRQGLLDMLQALCIPTFQLLEQPNGLQNHPDTVDDLFRLAARFIQRSPVTLLRSQVMIPILQWAIAATTLDHRDANCSVMKFLRDLIHTGVANDHEEDFEVRKELINQVMNQLGQQLVNQLLHTCCFCLPPYTLPDVAEVLWEIMQIDRPTFCRWLENSLKGLPKETTGGAIQVTHKQLTDFHKQVTSGEECRQVCWALRDFTRLFR
;
A
#
# COMPACT_ATOMS: atom_id res chain seq x y z
N GLN A 1 14.51 7.02 -24.92
CA GLN A 1 14.05 8.43 -25.04
C GLN A 1 13.18 8.87 -23.87
N MET A 2 12.21 8.05 -23.41
CA MET A 2 11.33 8.33 -22.26
C MET A 2 12.04 8.87 -21.01
N VAL A 3 13.04 8.14 -20.49
CA VAL A 3 13.80 8.55 -19.29
C VAL A 3 14.43 9.94 -19.42
N ASN A 4 14.95 10.29 -20.60
CA ASN A 4 15.60 11.59 -20.81
C ASN A 4 14.59 12.73 -20.79
N VAL A 5 13.40 12.53 -21.36
CA VAL A 5 12.34 13.54 -21.34
C VAL A 5 11.77 13.70 -19.94
N TYR A 6 11.52 12.60 -19.22
CA TYR A 6 10.97 12.63 -17.87
C TYR A 6 11.87 13.36 -16.86
N ARG A 7 13.21 13.29 -17.04
CA ARG A 7 14.16 14.07 -16.22
C ARG A 7 13.97 15.59 -16.37
N ALA A 8 13.57 16.06 -17.55
CA ALA A 8 13.33 17.49 -17.79
C ALA A 8 11.88 17.89 -17.49
N HIS A 9 10.92 17.03 -17.85
CA HIS A 9 9.48 17.30 -17.72
C HIS A 9 8.78 16.07 -17.14
N GLN A 10 8.35 16.15 -15.88
CA GLN A 10 7.81 15.03 -15.12
C GLN A 10 6.34 14.73 -15.46
N HIS A 11 6.01 14.55 -16.74
CA HIS A 11 4.68 14.13 -17.16
C HIS A 11 4.39 12.71 -16.66
N SER A 12 3.39 12.54 -15.79
CA SER A 12 3.07 11.26 -15.13
C SER A 12 2.78 10.14 -16.14
N CYS A 13 2.27 10.47 -17.32
CA CYS A 13 1.99 9.52 -18.40
C CYS A 13 3.20 8.68 -18.84
N PHE A 14 4.43 9.10 -18.57
CA PHE A 14 5.62 8.27 -18.79
C PHE A 14 5.75 7.12 -17.77
N LEU A 15 5.31 7.32 -16.52
CA LEU A 15 5.19 6.24 -15.53
C LEU A 15 4.12 5.25 -15.98
N TYR A 16 2.97 5.75 -16.45
CA TYR A 16 1.91 4.91 -17.00
C TYR A 16 2.37 4.14 -18.25
N LEU A 17 3.04 4.78 -19.19
CA LEU A 17 3.60 4.10 -20.37
C LEU A 17 4.61 3.03 -19.95
N GLY A 18 5.45 3.33 -18.94
CA GLY A 18 6.31 2.34 -18.31
C GLY A 18 5.52 1.14 -17.78
N SER A 19 4.35 1.36 -17.19
CA SER A 19 3.51 0.28 -16.65
C SER A 19 3.00 -0.65 -17.74
N ILE A 20 2.69 -0.12 -18.92
CA ILE A 20 2.29 -0.90 -20.10
C ILE A 20 3.48 -1.75 -20.57
N LEU A 21 4.68 -1.17 -20.68
CA LEU A 21 5.87 -1.93 -21.07
C LEU A 21 6.17 -3.08 -20.11
N VAL A 22 5.96 -2.86 -18.81
CA VAL A 22 6.13 -3.91 -17.80
C VAL A 22 5.03 -4.97 -17.91
N ASP A 23 3.80 -4.56 -18.21
CA ASP A 23 2.67 -5.49 -18.37
C ASP A 23 2.91 -6.46 -19.54
N GLU A 24 3.41 -5.93 -20.66
CA GLU A 24 3.69 -6.69 -21.89
C GLU A 24 4.97 -7.53 -21.80
N TYR A 25 6.06 -6.97 -21.27
CA TYR A 25 7.40 -7.60 -21.35
C TYR A 25 7.97 -8.04 -19.99
N GLY A 26 7.26 -7.82 -18.88
CA GLY A 26 7.80 -8.09 -17.53
C GLY A 26 8.04 -9.56 -17.22
N MET A 27 7.38 -10.48 -17.94
CA MET A 27 7.59 -11.91 -17.79
C MET A 27 8.81 -12.41 -18.57
N GLU A 28 9.29 -11.67 -19.57
CA GLU A 28 10.45 -12.04 -20.39
C GLU A 28 11.76 -11.77 -19.64
N GLU A 29 12.53 -12.82 -19.34
CA GLU A 29 13.77 -12.70 -18.56
C GLU A 29 14.79 -11.72 -19.16
N GLY A 30 14.89 -11.68 -20.49
CA GLY A 30 15.77 -10.75 -21.21
C GLY A 30 15.41 -9.27 -21.04
N CYS A 31 14.16 -8.96 -20.66
CA CYS A 31 13.67 -7.60 -20.51
C CYS A 31 13.69 -7.11 -19.04
N ARG A 32 13.65 -8.02 -18.06
CA ARG A 32 13.51 -7.69 -16.63
C ARG A 32 14.51 -6.66 -16.13
N GLN A 33 15.79 -6.80 -16.48
CA GLN A 33 16.82 -5.86 -16.03
C GLN A 33 16.63 -4.46 -16.65
N GLY A 34 16.40 -4.38 -17.96
CA GLY A 34 16.19 -3.09 -18.62
C GLY A 34 14.93 -2.37 -18.14
N LEU A 35 13.86 -3.12 -17.84
CA LEU A 35 12.66 -2.59 -17.21
C LEU A 35 12.96 -2.07 -15.79
N LEU A 36 13.71 -2.83 -14.98
CA LEU A 36 14.10 -2.38 -13.64
C LEU A 36 14.96 -1.11 -13.69
N ASP A 37 15.91 -1.02 -14.62
CA ASP A 37 16.73 0.18 -14.83
C ASP A 37 15.86 1.39 -15.21
N MET A 38 14.83 1.18 -16.04
CA MET A 38 13.84 2.20 -16.37
C MET A 38 13.07 2.66 -15.13
N LEU A 39 12.54 1.74 -14.31
CA LEU A 39 11.84 2.09 -13.06
C LEU A 39 12.75 2.93 -12.16
N GLN A 40 13.98 2.49 -11.91
CA GLN A 40 14.94 3.19 -11.08
C GLN A 40 15.22 4.60 -11.61
N ALA A 41 15.41 4.75 -12.93
CA ALA A 41 15.68 6.03 -13.53
C ALA A 41 14.48 7.00 -13.50
N LEU A 42 13.25 6.49 -13.58
CA LEU A 42 12.03 7.28 -13.45
C LEU A 42 11.77 7.68 -11.99
N CYS A 43 12.00 6.78 -11.03
CA CYS A 43 11.79 7.05 -9.62
C CYS A 43 12.59 8.24 -9.08
N ILE A 44 13.79 8.53 -9.61
CA ILE A 44 14.63 9.64 -9.14
C ILE A 44 13.89 11.00 -9.22
N PRO A 45 13.51 11.51 -10.42
CA PRO A 45 12.75 12.75 -10.51
C PRO A 45 11.33 12.64 -9.93
N THR A 46 10.73 11.44 -9.90
CA THR A 46 9.43 11.23 -9.24
C THR A 46 9.52 11.53 -7.75
N PHE A 47 10.49 10.96 -7.03
CA PHE A 47 10.64 11.18 -5.60
C PHE A 47 11.00 12.64 -5.30
N GLN A 48 11.89 13.26 -6.08
CA GLN A 48 12.19 14.69 -5.95
C GLN A 48 10.95 15.58 -6.09
N LEU A 49 10.01 15.19 -6.96
CA LEU A 49 8.74 15.90 -7.12
C LEU A 49 7.83 15.73 -5.89
N LEU A 50 7.75 14.51 -5.35
CA LEU A 50 6.91 14.20 -4.18
C LEU A 50 7.50 14.70 -2.84
N GLU A 51 8.82 14.88 -2.76
CA GLU A 51 9.52 15.48 -1.61
C GLU A 51 9.23 16.97 -1.43
N GLN A 52 8.68 17.64 -2.44
CA GLN A 52 8.30 19.04 -2.33
C GLN A 52 7.22 19.25 -1.25
N PRO A 53 7.10 20.46 -0.67
CA PRO A 53 6.00 20.78 0.23
C PRO A 53 4.65 20.50 -0.43
N ASN A 54 3.83 19.68 0.23
CA ASN A 54 2.55 19.18 -0.29
C ASN A 54 2.67 18.42 -1.63
N GLY A 55 3.81 17.77 -1.91
CA GLY A 55 4.07 17.11 -3.19
C GLY A 55 3.04 16.04 -3.54
N LEU A 56 2.58 15.26 -2.56
CA LEU A 56 1.51 14.26 -2.76
C LEU A 56 0.19 14.91 -3.21
N GLN A 57 -0.19 16.03 -2.60
CA GLN A 57 -1.42 16.76 -2.91
C GLN A 57 -1.33 17.53 -4.23
N ASN A 58 -0.14 18.04 -4.56
CA ASN A 58 0.11 18.81 -5.78
C ASN A 58 0.31 17.93 -7.01
N HIS A 59 0.69 16.67 -6.83
CA HIS A 59 1.00 15.73 -7.92
C HIS A 59 0.29 14.37 -7.78
N PRO A 60 -1.05 14.34 -7.62
CA PRO A 60 -1.80 13.10 -7.45
C PRO A 60 -1.70 12.17 -8.67
N ASP A 61 -1.64 12.73 -9.89
CA ASP A 61 -1.48 11.96 -11.13
C ASP A 61 -0.14 11.19 -11.16
N THR A 62 0.92 11.83 -10.63
CA THR A 62 2.22 11.18 -10.48
C THR A 62 2.17 10.05 -9.46
N VAL A 63 1.43 10.23 -8.36
CA VAL A 63 1.21 9.17 -7.37
C VAL A 63 0.43 8.00 -7.98
N ASP A 64 -0.67 8.28 -8.69
CA ASP A 64 -1.45 7.27 -9.41
C ASP A 64 -0.55 6.46 -10.36
N ASP A 65 0.09 7.12 -11.32
CA ASP A 65 0.86 6.44 -12.35
C ASP A 65 2.12 5.74 -11.82
N LEU A 66 2.74 6.25 -10.75
CA LEU A 66 3.83 5.56 -10.04
C LEU A 66 3.36 4.22 -9.48
N PHE A 67 2.22 4.19 -8.80
CA PHE A 67 1.73 2.95 -8.19
C PHE A 67 1.05 2.02 -9.18
N ARG A 68 0.55 2.52 -10.32
CA ARG A 68 0.20 1.68 -11.47
C ARG A 68 1.42 0.94 -12.02
N LEU A 69 2.54 1.65 -12.19
CA LEU A 69 3.82 1.06 -12.61
C LEU A 69 4.32 0.03 -11.60
N ALA A 70 4.34 0.37 -10.31
CA ALA A 70 4.79 -0.53 -9.25
C ALA A 70 3.90 -1.79 -9.13
N ALA A 71 2.57 -1.64 -9.24
CA ALA A 71 1.64 -2.76 -9.26
C ALA A 71 1.85 -3.68 -10.47
N ARG A 72 2.17 -3.12 -11.65
CA ARG A 72 2.51 -3.95 -12.81
C ARG A 72 3.81 -4.73 -12.62
N PHE A 73 4.82 -4.10 -12.01
CA PHE A 73 6.06 -4.82 -11.68
C PHE A 73 5.84 -5.95 -10.70
N ILE A 74 5.07 -5.73 -9.64
CA ILE A 74 4.86 -6.77 -8.62
C ILE A 74 4.08 -7.97 -9.17
N GLN A 75 3.15 -7.73 -10.10
CA GLN A 75 2.39 -8.79 -10.76
C GLN A 75 3.19 -9.58 -11.80
N ARG A 76 4.13 -8.93 -12.50
CA ARG A 76 4.84 -9.53 -13.65
C ARG A 76 6.22 -10.09 -13.29
N SER A 77 6.94 -9.46 -12.38
CA SER A 77 8.28 -9.88 -11.96
C SER A 77 8.54 -9.53 -10.48
N PRO A 78 7.78 -10.12 -9.53
CA PRO A 78 7.83 -9.76 -8.12
C PRO A 78 9.23 -9.88 -7.51
N VAL A 79 9.92 -10.99 -7.77
CA VAL A 79 11.25 -11.25 -7.21
C VAL A 79 12.27 -10.21 -7.68
N THR A 80 12.18 -9.74 -8.93
CA THR A 80 13.05 -8.69 -9.47
C THR A 80 12.87 -7.38 -8.71
N LEU A 81 11.62 -6.96 -8.50
CA LEU A 81 11.33 -5.72 -7.78
C LEU A 81 11.69 -5.84 -6.30
N LEU A 82 11.26 -6.91 -5.62
CA LEU A 82 11.48 -7.11 -4.18
C LEU A 82 12.95 -7.20 -3.78
N ARG A 83 13.81 -7.73 -4.65
CA ARG A 83 15.27 -7.76 -4.42
C ARG A 83 15.98 -6.45 -4.77
N SER A 84 15.29 -5.50 -5.40
CA SER A 84 15.88 -4.24 -5.85
C SER A 84 15.93 -3.20 -4.73
N GLN A 85 16.94 -2.33 -4.76
CA GLN A 85 17.10 -1.26 -3.77
C GLN A 85 16.02 -0.17 -3.88
N VAL A 86 15.42 0.03 -5.06
CA VAL A 86 14.35 1.02 -5.26
C VAL A 86 13.03 0.61 -4.60
N MET A 87 12.88 -0.66 -4.21
CA MET A 87 11.70 -1.12 -3.50
C MET A 87 11.51 -0.41 -2.16
N ILE A 88 12.61 -0.14 -1.44
CA ILE A 88 12.57 0.50 -0.12
C ILE A 88 11.90 1.88 -0.19
N PRO A 89 12.36 2.84 -1.02
CA PRO A 89 11.67 4.12 -1.13
C PRO A 89 10.27 4.02 -1.75
N ILE A 90 10.00 3.07 -2.66
CA ILE A 90 8.62 2.84 -3.18
C ILE A 90 7.67 2.49 -2.02
N LEU A 91 8.08 1.62 -1.10
CA LEU A 91 7.27 1.25 0.07
C LEU A 91 7.03 2.43 1.00
N GLN A 92 8.06 3.23 1.26
CA GLN A 92 7.94 4.43 2.10
C GLN A 92 6.93 5.42 1.50
N TRP A 93 7.01 5.65 0.19
CA TRP A 93 6.05 6.50 -0.51
C TRP A 93 4.65 5.89 -0.56
N ALA A 94 4.51 4.56 -0.67
CA ALA A 94 3.20 3.91 -0.65
C ALA A 94 2.50 4.14 0.69
N ILE A 95 3.22 3.95 1.80
CA ILE A 95 2.69 4.21 3.15
C ILE A 95 2.33 5.69 3.30
N ALA A 96 3.22 6.62 2.90
CA ALA A 96 2.95 8.05 2.98
C ALA A 96 1.71 8.45 2.16
N ALA A 97 1.55 7.91 0.95
CA ALA A 97 0.48 8.23 0.02
C ALA A 97 -0.90 7.69 0.45
N THR A 98 -0.98 6.78 1.43
CA THR A 98 -2.28 6.31 1.95
C THR A 98 -3.13 7.43 2.55
N THR A 99 -2.56 8.58 2.93
CA THR A 99 -3.29 9.74 3.47
C THR A 99 -3.84 10.67 2.40
N LEU A 100 -3.49 10.46 1.13
CA LEU A 100 -3.88 11.33 0.03
C LEU A 100 -5.36 11.13 -0.30
N ASP A 101 -6.18 12.15 -0.04
CA ASP A 101 -7.59 12.20 -0.45
C ASP A 101 -7.71 12.55 -1.94
N HIS A 102 -7.32 11.60 -2.78
CA HIS A 102 -7.52 11.65 -4.22
C HIS A 102 -7.91 10.27 -4.71
N ARG A 103 -9.08 10.16 -5.35
CA ARG A 103 -9.71 8.88 -5.65
C ARG A 103 -8.82 7.91 -6.42
N ASP A 104 -8.27 8.33 -7.56
CA ASP A 104 -7.53 7.43 -8.45
C ASP A 104 -6.16 7.07 -7.86
N ALA A 105 -5.41 8.07 -7.40
CA ALA A 105 -4.17 7.88 -6.65
C ALA A 105 -4.31 6.94 -5.45
N ASN A 106 -5.34 7.12 -4.60
CA ASN A 106 -5.57 6.24 -3.46
C ASN A 106 -5.89 4.80 -3.89
N CYS A 107 -6.74 4.64 -4.91
CA CYS A 107 -7.07 3.33 -5.48
C CYS A 107 -5.80 2.61 -5.99
N SER A 108 -4.92 3.30 -6.70
CA SER A 108 -3.66 2.74 -7.19
C SER A 108 -2.68 2.39 -6.07
N VAL A 109 -2.57 3.23 -5.04
CA VAL A 109 -1.75 2.94 -3.83
C VAL A 109 -2.26 1.68 -3.12
N MET A 110 -3.57 1.61 -2.83
CA MET A 110 -4.16 0.46 -2.12
C MET A 110 -4.04 -0.82 -2.94
N LYS A 111 -4.28 -0.73 -4.26
CA LYS A 111 -4.09 -1.86 -5.17
C LYS A 111 -2.66 -2.38 -5.17
N PHE A 112 -1.68 -1.48 -5.24
CA PHE A 112 -0.27 -1.86 -5.14
C PHE A 112 0.04 -2.55 -3.81
N LEU A 113 -0.39 -1.99 -2.68
CA LEU A 113 -0.16 -2.56 -1.35
C LEU A 113 -0.79 -3.95 -1.21
N ARG A 114 -2.04 -4.11 -1.69
CA ARG A 114 -2.73 -5.40 -1.70
C ARG A 114 -1.96 -6.43 -2.53
N ASP A 115 -1.66 -6.11 -3.79
CA ASP A 115 -1.01 -7.06 -4.71
C ASP A 115 0.42 -7.42 -4.25
N LEU A 116 1.12 -6.46 -3.64
CA LEU A 116 2.40 -6.68 -2.98
C LEU A 116 2.31 -7.72 -1.86
N ILE A 117 1.38 -7.55 -0.93
CA ILE A 117 1.26 -8.45 0.22
C ILE A 117 0.77 -9.82 -0.26
N HIS A 118 -0.18 -9.83 -1.20
CA HIS A 118 -0.70 -11.05 -1.82
C HIS A 118 0.38 -11.89 -2.51
N THR A 119 1.48 -11.27 -2.95
CA THR A 119 2.64 -11.96 -3.55
C THR A 119 3.21 -13.05 -2.64
N GLY A 120 3.08 -12.93 -1.31
CA GLY A 120 3.55 -13.94 -0.35
C GLY A 120 2.62 -15.15 -0.18
N VAL A 121 1.42 -15.11 -0.79
CA VAL A 121 0.37 -16.13 -0.69
C VAL A 121 0.03 -16.73 -2.06
N ALA A 122 0.08 -15.92 -3.13
CA ALA A 122 -0.35 -16.31 -4.46
C ALA A 122 0.51 -17.44 -5.06
N ASN A 123 -0.11 -18.27 -5.91
CA ASN A 123 0.56 -19.26 -6.76
C ASN A 123 1.59 -20.11 -5.99
N ASP A 124 1.14 -20.79 -4.93
CA ASP A 124 1.97 -21.62 -4.05
C ASP A 124 2.60 -22.84 -4.74
N HIS A 125 2.11 -23.19 -5.93
CA HIS A 125 2.66 -24.22 -6.79
C HIS A 125 3.87 -23.79 -7.64
N GLU A 126 4.21 -22.50 -7.70
CA GLU A 126 5.33 -21.99 -8.49
C GLU A 126 6.67 -22.21 -7.79
N GLU A 127 7.74 -22.45 -8.56
CA GLU A 127 9.08 -22.75 -8.03
C GLU A 127 9.66 -21.60 -7.18
N ASP A 128 9.27 -20.36 -7.46
CA ASP A 128 9.74 -19.17 -6.75
C ASP A 128 8.92 -18.82 -5.49
N PHE A 129 7.90 -19.62 -5.14
CA PHE A 129 6.97 -19.30 -4.05
C PHE A 129 7.68 -19.09 -2.71
N GLU A 130 8.58 -19.99 -2.31
CA GLU A 130 9.32 -19.85 -1.04
C GLU A 130 10.20 -18.59 -1.01
N VAL A 131 10.75 -18.19 -2.15
CA VAL A 131 11.51 -16.94 -2.28
C VAL A 131 10.59 -15.72 -2.12
N ARG A 132 9.42 -15.73 -2.76
CA ARG A 132 8.42 -14.65 -2.65
C ARG A 132 7.92 -14.51 -1.22
N LYS A 133 7.57 -15.64 -0.58
CA LYS A 133 7.11 -15.71 0.80
C LYS A 133 8.14 -15.13 1.77
N GLU A 134 9.41 -15.51 1.64
CA GLU A 134 10.49 -14.97 2.48
C GLU A 134 10.67 -13.46 2.29
N LEU A 135 10.68 -12.97 1.04
CA LEU A 135 10.82 -11.54 0.75
C LEU A 135 9.64 -10.73 1.32
N ILE A 136 8.41 -11.24 1.21
CA ILE A 136 7.24 -10.57 1.80
C ILE A 136 7.28 -10.61 3.33
N ASN A 137 7.70 -11.72 3.94
CA ASN A 137 7.91 -11.76 5.39
C ASN A 137 8.94 -10.71 5.86
N GLN A 138 10.01 -10.48 5.10
CA GLN A 138 10.97 -9.42 5.41
C GLN A 138 10.33 -8.03 5.35
N VAL A 139 9.53 -7.74 4.31
CA VAL A 139 8.76 -6.48 4.21
C VAL A 139 7.81 -6.32 5.39
N MET A 140 7.05 -7.37 5.73
CA MET A 140 6.07 -7.37 6.83
C MET A 140 6.74 -7.19 8.20
N ASN A 141 7.91 -7.79 8.41
CA ASN A 141 8.69 -7.61 9.65
C ASN A 141 9.19 -6.19 9.83
N GLN A 142 9.57 -5.51 8.73
CA GLN A 142 10.10 -4.16 8.78
C GLN A 142 9.02 -3.08 8.84
N LEU A 143 7.93 -3.24 8.07
CA LEU A 143 6.95 -2.17 7.83
C LEU A 143 5.51 -2.51 8.27
N GLY A 144 5.22 -3.77 8.63
CA GLY A 144 3.85 -4.23 8.91
C GLY A 144 3.14 -3.41 9.99
N GLN A 145 3.80 -3.16 11.13
CA GLN A 145 3.22 -2.33 12.20
C GLN A 145 2.95 -0.88 11.75
N GLN A 146 3.86 -0.28 10.98
CA GLN A 146 3.71 1.08 10.49
C GLN A 146 2.56 1.16 9.47
N LEU A 147 2.47 0.18 8.57
CA LEU A 147 1.39 0.11 7.59
C LEU A 147 0.03 -0.02 8.26
N VAL A 148 -0.14 -0.92 9.23
CA VAL A 148 -1.42 -1.08 9.97
C VAL A 148 -1.78 0.20 10.73
N ASN A 149 -0.81 0.86 11.38
CA ASN A 149 -1.03 2.17 12.03
C ASN A 149 -1.56 3.20 11.03
N GLN A 150 -0.91 3.30 9.87
CA GLN A 150 -1.23 4.30 8.86
C GLN A 150 -2.59 4.03 8.21
N LEU A 151 -2.91 2.77 7.87
CA LEU A 151 -4.22 2.39 7.32
C LEU A 151 -5.34 2.69 8.31
N LEU A 152 -5.14 2.44 9.60
CA LEU A 152 -6.14 2.75 10.62
C LEU A 152 -6.32 4.27 10.78
N HIS A 153 -5.21 5.02 10.85
CA HIS A 153 -5.24 6.48 10.92
C HIS A 153 -5.97 7.10 9.73
N THR A 154 -5.66 6.64 8.51
CA THR A 154 -6.26 7.17 7.28
C THR A 154 -7.75 6.91 7.20
N CYS A 155 -8.21 5.72 7.59
CA CYS A 155 -9.64 5.38 7.68
C CYS A 155 -10.42 6.29 8.63
N CYS A 156 -9.82 6.65 9.77
CA CYS A 156 -10.45 7.44 10.82
C CYS A 156 -10.42 8.94 10.53
N PHE A 157 -9.33 9.48 9.97
CA PHE A 157 -9.07 10.92 9.99
C PHE A 157 -8.81 11.57 8.63
N CYS A 158 -8.38 10.80 7.62
CA CYS A 158 -7.92 11.39 6.36
C CYS A 158 -8.89 11.15 5.21
N LEU A 159 -9.38 9.93 5.04
CA LEU A 159 -10.06 9.52 3.83
C LEU A 159 -11.60 9.46 3.98
N PRO A 160 -12.35 9.74 2.91
CA PRO A 160 -13.79 9.52 2.84
C PRO A 160 -14.15 8.01 2.84
N PRO A 161 -15.40 7.62 3.17
CA PRO A 161 -15.75 6.21 3.39
C PRO A 161 -15.67 5.31 2.16
N TYR A 162 -15.56 5.88 0.95
CA TYR A 162 -15.48 5.09 -0.28
C TYR A 162 -14.16 4.32 -0.41
N THR A 163 -13.12 4.67 0.37
CA THR A 163 -11.82 3.98 0.35
C THR A 163 -11.76 2.77 1.30
N LEU A 164 -12.76 2.61 2.18
CA LEU A 164 -12.77 1.54 3.18
C LEU A 164 -12.74 0.13 2.59
N PRO A 165 -13.39 -0.19 1.45
CA PRO A 165 -13.25 -1.49 0.81
C PRO A 165 -11.80 -1.78 0.41
N ASP A 166 -11.10 -0.80 -0.19
CA ASP A 166 -9.72 -0.96 -0.65
C ASP A 166 -8.77 -1.15 0.55
N VAL A 167 -8.98 -0.41 1.65
CA VAL A 167 -8.20 -0.60 2.89
C VAL A 167 -8.49 -1.96 3.52
N ALA A 168 -9.74 -2.43 3.50
CA ALA A 168 -10.10 -3.74 4.01
C ALA A 168 -9.38 -4.87 3.27
N GLU A 169 -9.23 -4.76 1.94
CA GLU A 169 -8.47 -5.72 1.13
C GLU A 169 -7.00 -5.76 1.56
N VAL A 170 -6.37 -4.61 1.80
CA VAL A 170 -4.96 -4.59 2.28
C VAL A 170 -4.84 -5.24 3.67
N LEU A 171 -5.72 -4.89 4.62
CA LEU A 171 -5.71 -5.50 5.96
C LEU A 171 -5.99 -7.01 5.91
N TRP A 172 -6.86 -7.44 4.98
CA TRP A 172 -7.14 -8.84 4.74
C TRP A 172 -5.88 -9.58 4.28
N GLU A 173 -5.17 -9.10 3.26
CA GLU A 173 -3.94 -9.73 2.78
C GLU A 173 -2.88 -9.82 3.89
N ILE A 174 -2.77 -8.81 4.77
CA ILE A 174 -1.85 -8.87 5.92
C ILE A 174 -2.21 -10.04 6.85
N MET A 175 -3.51 -10.28 7.10
CA MET A 175 -3.95 -11.43 7.90
C MET A 175 -3.67 -12.77 7.24
N GLN A 176 -3.64 -12.82 5.91
CA GLN A 176 -3.33 -14.05 5.17
C GLN A 176 -1.85 -14.43 5.28
N ILE A 177 -0.95 -13.46 5.53
CA ILE A 177 0.47 -13.71 5.78
C ILE A 177 0.71 -14.24 7.20
N ASP A 178 0.30 -13.47 8.21
CA ASP A 178 0.48 -13.84 9.63
C ASP A 178 -0.61 -13.19 10.50
N ARG A 179 -1.71 -13.92 10.69
CA ARG A 179 -2.85 -13.46 11.49
C ARG A 179 -2.48 -13.20 12.96
N PRO A 180 -1.78 -14.09 13.70
CA PRO A 180 -1.35 -13.79 15.07
C PRO A 180 -0.55 -12.49 15.20
N THR A 181 0.40 -12.25 14.30
CA THR A 181 1.19 -11.01 14.31
C THR A 181 0.33 -9.79 13.96
N PHE A 182 -0.57 -9.90 12.99
CA PHE A 182 -1.55 -8.85 12.67
C PHE A 182 -2.42 -8.48 13.88
N CYS A 183 -2.93 -9.46 14.64
CA CYS A 183 -3.73 -9.20 15.84
C CYS A 183 -2.99 -8.27 16.81
N ARG A 184 -1.69 -8.52 17.03
CA ARG A 184 -0.83 -7.69 17.88
C ARG A 184 -0.62 -6.30 17.28
N TRP A 185 -0.38 -6.20 15.98
CA TRP A 185 -0.20 -4.90 15.32
C TRP A 185 -1.45 -4.04 15.41
N LEU A 186 -2.63 -4.62 15.12
CA LEU A 186 -3.91 -3.93 15.20
C LEU A 186 -4.21 -3.46 16.64
N GLU A 187 -3.92 -4.30 17.63
CA GLU A 187 -4.07 -3.93 19.05
C GLU A 187 -3.20 -2.71 19.40
N ASN A 188 -1.93 -2.71 18.97
CA ASN A 188 -1.03 -1.58 19.18
C ASN A 188 -1.51 -0.31 18.49
N SER A 189 -2.01 -0.42 17.25
CA SER A 189 -2.59 0.71 16.51
C SER A 189 -3.79 1.31 17.24
N LEU A 190 -4.71 0.47 17.73
CA LEU A 190 -5.88 0.89 18.48
C LEU A 190 -5.52 1.54 19.83
N LYS A 191 -4.46 1.08 20.48
CA LYS A 191 -3.96 1.71 21.72
C LYS A 191 -3.47 3.14 21.46
N GLY A 192 -2.87 3.39 20.30
CA GLY A 192 -2.30 4.68 19.90
C GLY A 192 -3.29 5.68 19.27
N LEU A 193 -4.54 5.28 18.99
CA LEU A 193 -5.55 6.21 18.49
C LEU A 193 -5.95 7.25 19.54
N PRO A 194 -6.28 8.49 19.12
CA PRO A 194 -6.90 9.47 20.01
C PRO A 194 -8.31 8.99 20.39
N LYS A 195 -8.55 8.80 21.69
CA LYS A 195 -9.81 8.25 22.24
C LYS A 195 -10.75 9.33 22.74
N GLU A 196 -10.27 10.56 22.79
CA GLU A 196 -10.98 11.73 23.31
C GLU A 196 -11.00 12.82 22.25
N THR A 197 -12.11 13.55 22.19
CA THR A 197 -12.19 14.77 21.38
C THR A 197 -11.36 15.88 22.02
N THR A 198 -11.11 16.97 21.28
CA THR A 198 -10.43 18.16 21.80
C THR A 198 -11.10 18.77 23.04
N GLY A 199 -12.38 18.43 23.31
CA GLY A 199 -13.11 18.81 24.51
C GLY A 199 -13.08 17.79 25.66
N GLY A 200 -12.26 16.74 25.58
CA GLY A 200 -12.15 15.70 26.62
C GLY A 200 -13.32 14.72 26.69
N ALA A 201 -14.26 14.78 25.73
CA ALA A 201 -15.36 13.81 25.66
C ALA A 201 -14.85 12.50 25.06
N ILE A 202 -15.26 11.37 25.66
CA ILE A 202 -14.92 10.03 25.16
C ILE A 202 -15.52 9.88 23.76
N GLN A 203 -14.65 9.78 22.76
CA GLN A 203 -15.02 9.57 21.36
C GLN A 203 -15.19 8.09 21.06
N VAL A 204 -14.29 7.25 21.59
CA VAL A 204 -14.33 5.79 21.41
C VAL A 204 -14.13 5.08 22.75
N THR A 205 -15.08 4.23 23.11
CA THR A 205 -15.03 3.44 24.34
C THR A 205 -14.09 2.25 24.22
N HIS A 206 -13.58 1.75 25.35
CA HIS A 206 -12.77 0.53 25.39
C HIS A 206 -13.51 -0.68 24.78
N LYS A 207 -14.83 -0.79 25.03
CA LYS A 207 -15.65 -1.85 24.45
C LYS A 207 -15.68 -1.78 22.92
N GLN A 208 -15.86 -0.59 22.34
CA GLN A 208 -15.85 -0.41 20.88
C GLN A 208 -14.50 -0.77 20.26
N LEU A 209 -13.38 -0.44 20.92
CA LEU A 209 -12.04 -0.86 20.47
C LEU A 209 -11.89 -2.39 20.47
N THR A 210 -12.31 -3.04 21.55
CA THR A 210 -12.26 -4.51 21.68
C THR A 210 -13.18 -5.20 20.68
N ASP A 211 -14.40 -4.69 20.49
CA ASP A 211 -15.37 -5.24 19.53
C ASP A 211 -14.86 -5.09 18.09
N PHE A 212 -14.30 -3.94 17.73
CA PHE A 212 -13.69 -3.73 16.41
C PHE A 212 -12.49 -4.66 16.17
N HIS A 213 -11.57 -4.75 17.13
CA HIS A 213 -10.42 -5.66 17.06
C HIS A 213 -10.87 -7.10 16.83
N LYS A 214 -11.87 -7.56 17.60
CA LYS A 214 -12.44 -8.89 17.46
C LYS A 214 -13.07 -9.10 16.09
N GLN A 215 -13.93 -8.18 15.62
CA GLN A 215 -14.60 -8.30 14.33
C GLN A 215 -13.63 -8.42 13.15
N VAL A 216 -12.54 -7.64 13.18
CA VAL A 216 -11.52 -7.71 12.13
C VAL A 216 -10.72 -9.02 12.23
N THR A 217 -10.20 -9.34 13.41
CA THR A 217 -9.26 -10.46 13.59
C THR A 217 -9.93 -11.85 13.53
N SER A 218 -11.22 -11.94 13.88
CA SER A 218 -12.02 -13.16 13.71
C SER A 218 -12.77 -13.21 12.38
N GLY A 219 -12.51 -12.28 11.46
CA GLY A 219 -13.16 -12.25 10.15
C GLY A 219 -12.75 -13.47 9.30
N GLU A 220 -13.74 -14.14 8.72
CA GLU A 220 -13.61 -15.24 7.76
C GLU A 220 -13.67 -14.76 6.31
N GLU A 221 -14.22 -13.57 6.08
CA GLU A 221 -14.28 -12.94 4.75
C GLU A 221 -13.82 -11.47 4.82
N CYS A 222 -13.17 -10.99 3.75
CA CYS A 222 -12.76 -9.59 3.60
C CYS A 222 -13.94 -8.59 3.78
N ARG A 223 -15.16 -9.00 3.43
CA ARG A 223 -16.37 -8.18 3.62
C ARG A 223 -16.63 -7.85 5.08
N GLN A 224 -16.34 -8.77 6.00
CA GLN A 224 -16.51 -8.56 7.44
C GLN A 224 -15.53 -7.50 7.97
N VAL A 225 -14.28 -7.49 7.46
CA VAL A 225 -13.30 -6.44 7.76
C VAL A 225 -13.81 -5.09 7.28
N CYS A 226 -14.36 -5.01 6.07
CA CYS A 226 -14.93 -3.78 5.53
C CYS A 226 -16.10 -3.25 6.36
N TRP A 227 -17.00 -4.13 6.83
CA TRP A 227 -18.11 -3.73 7.70
C TRP A 227 -17.62 -3.22 9.06
N ALA A 228 -16.64 -3.91 9.66
CA ALA A 228 -16.02 -3.47 10.91
C ALA A 228 -15.37 -2.08 10.76
N LEU A 229 -14.64 -1.84 9.67
CA LEU A 229 -14.09 -0.50 9.35
C LEU A 229 -15.18 0.55 9.21
N ARG A 230 -16.28 0.24 8.52
CA ARG A 230 -17.40 1.18 8.33
C ARG A 230 -18.03 1.59 9.65
N ASP A 231 -18.30 0.62 10.52
CA ASP A 231 -18.91 0.88 11.83
C ASP A 231 -17.96 1.65 12.75
N PHE A 232 -16.68 1.28 12.77
CA PHE A 232 -15.67 1.91 13.61
C PHE A 232 -15.34 3.33 13.18
N THR A 233 -15.14 3.57 11.89
CA THR A 233 -14.78 4.91 11.36
C THR A 233 -15.91 5.92 11.53
N ARG A 234 -17.17 5.49 11.64
CA ARG A 234 -18.31 6.37 11.94
C ARG A 234 -18.20 7.04 13.31
N LEU A 235 -17.43 6.48 14.24
CA LEU A 235 -17.18 7.08 15.57
C LEU A 235 -16.29 8.33 15.50
N PHE A 236 -15.60 8.53 14.37
CA PHE A 236 -14.64 9.63 14.16
C PHE A 236 -15.16 10.73 13.24
N ARG A 237 -16.38 10.60 12.72
CA ARG A 237 -16.98 11.50 11.73
C ARG A 237 -18.17 12.26 12.32
#